data_AF-A0A1G0R9Z4-F1
#
_entry.id   AF-A0A1G0R9Z4-F1
#
_cell.length_a   1.000
_cell.length_b   1.000
_cell.length_c   1.000
_cell.angle_alpha   90.00
_cell.angle_beta   90.00
_cell.angle_gamma   90.00
#
_symmetry.space_group_name_H-M   'P 1'
#
loop_
_entity.id
_entity.type
_entity.pdbx_description
1 polymer ?
#
loop_
_entity_poly.entity_id
_entity_poly.type
_entity_poly.pdbx_seq_one_letter_code
_entity_poly.pdbx_strand_id
1 'polypeptide(L)'
;MNLYWVTTEDHAEDWFIVASSGEEASKYHEDMEGYDPGEAKAEEILHIPENITAEHGWLSDELLIGLGAKILNDDQPRIVEIAGRRFCEGMLDATIIKIYDDYFEALGEGRLNKTNKIYNICQNQKTQYCNN
;
A
#
# COMPACT_ATOMS: atom_id res chain seq x y z
N MET A 1 8.72 -16.68 6.74
CA MET A 1 8.50 -15.23 6.53
C MET A 1 7.19 -15.05 5.81
N ASN A 2 6.53 -13.92 6.00
CA ASN A 2 5.32 -13.56 5.27
C ASN A 2 5.51 -12.22 4.58
N LEU A 3 4.71 -12.00 3.55
CA LEU A 3 4.58 -10.71 2.89
C LEU A 3 3.44 -9.93 3.53
N TYR A 4 3.73 -8.74 4.01
CA TYR A 4 2.78 -7.81 4.60
C TYR A 4 2.56 -6.60 3.70
N TRP A 5 1.33 -6.12 3.66
CA TRP A 5 0.97 -4.79 3.17
C TRP A 5 0.87 -3.87 4.37
N VAL A 6 1.74 -2.87 4.45
CA VAL A 6 1.81 -1.94 5.58
C VAL A 6 1.30 -0.58 5.14
N THR A 7 0.36 -0.04 5.90
CA THR A 7 -0.30 1.24 5.60
C THR A 7 -0.25 2.20 6.76
N THR A 8 -0.18 3.49 6.46
CA THR A 8 -0.36 4.61 7.40
C THR A 8 -1.73 5.25 7.21
N GLU A 9 -2.15 6.13 8.14
CA GLU A 9 -3.47 6.79 8.04
C GLU A 9 -3.60 7.68 6.79
N ASP A 10 -2.50 8.32 6.39
CA ASP A 10 -2.46 9.19 5.20
C ASP A 10 -2.27 8.43 3.89
N HIS A 11 -1.93 7.13 3.96
CA HIS A 11 -1.57 6.28 2.82
C HIS A 11 -0.45 6.85 1.94
N ALA A 12 0.39 7.74 2.49
CA ALA A 12 1.52 8.31 1.77
C ALA A 12 2.62 7.27 1.58
N GLU A 13 2.89 6.50 2.63
CA GLU A 13 3.92 5.48 2.69
C GLU A 13 3.30 4.09 2.80
N ASP A 14 2.43 3.76 1.85
CA ASP A 14 1.86 2.43 1.74
C ASP A 14 2.86 1.50 1.01
N TRP A 15 3.32 0.42 1.66
CA TRP A 15 4.42 -0.40 1.15
C TRP A 15 4.30 -1.89 1.48
N PHE A 16 4.97 -2.74 0.68
CA PHE A 16 5.14 -4.16 1.02
C PHE A 16 6.39 -4.40 1.89
N ILE A 17 6.23 -5.22 2.93
CA ILE A 17 7.32 -5.60 3.85
C ILE A 17 7.37 -7.12 4.04
N VAL A 18 8.56 -7.70 3.98
CA VAL A 18 8.82 -9.06 4.45
C VAL A 18 9.08 -9.01 5.95
N ALA A 19 8.35 -9.81 6.73
CA ALA A 19 8.64 -9.97 8.15
C ALA A 19 8.22 -11.34 8.70
N SER A 20 8.58 -11.61 9.96
CA SER A 20 8.15 -12.84 10.66
C SER A 20 6.75 -12.70 11.23
N SER A 21 6.30 -11.46 11.46
CA SER A 21 4.97 -11.13 11.99
C SER A 21 4.52 -9.74 11.52
N GLY A 22 3.22 -9.45 11.64
CA GLY A 22 2.69 -8.13 11.35
C GLY A 22 3.22 -7.04 12.29
N GLU A 23 3.49 -7.38 13.56
CA GLU A 23 4.11 -6.44 14.52
C GLU A 23 5.53 -6.05 14.08
N GLU A 24 6.33 -7.01 13.64
CA GLU A 24 7.66 -6.74 13.08
C GLU A 24 7.59 -5.90 11.80
N ALA A 25 6.60 -6.15 10.93
CA ALA A 25 6.42 -5.38 9.70
C ALA A 25 6.05 -3.92 9.98
N SER A 26 5.04 -3.69 10.83
CA SER A 26 4.65 -2.33 11.26
C SER A 26 5.80 -1.60 11.91
N LYS A 27 6.50 -2.24 12.85
CA LYS A 27 7.62 -1.60 13.55
C LYS A 27 8.76 -1.24 12.60
N TYR A 28 9.12 -2.14 11.68
CA TYR A 28 10.17 -1.85 10.70
C TYR A 28 9.79 -0.64 9.83
N HIS A 29 8.53 -0.57 9.39
CA HIS A 29 8.00 0.57 8.65
C HIS A 29 8.15 1.89 9.42
N GLU A 30 7.67 1.91 10.66
CA GLU A 30 7.71 3.07 11.54
C GLU A 30 9.15 3.55 11.78
N ASP A 31 10.05 2.62 12.11
CA ASP A 31 11.46 2.90 12.36
C ASP A 31 12.18 3.47 11.12
N MET A 32 11.82 2.99 9.91
CA MET A 32 12.48 3.38 8.66
C MET A 32 11.96 4.69 8.07
N GLU A 33 10.65 4.91 8.11
CA GLU A 33 9.99 6.11 7.57
C GLU A 33 9.87 7.24 8.61
N GLY A 34 10.14 6.95 9.90
CA GLY A 34 10.15 7.93 10.98
C GLY A 34 8.77 8.23 11.57
N TYR A 35 7.86 7.25 11.54
CA TYR A 35 6.56 7.34 12.21
C TYR A 35 6.65 6.97 13.69
N ASP A 36 5.68 7.42 14.48
CA ASP A 36 5.58 7.03 15.88
C ASP A 36 5.08 5.57 16.03
N PRO A 37 5.42 4.88 17.13
CA PRO A 37 4.99 3.51 17.35
C PRO A 37 3.46 3.32 17.33
N GLY A 38 2.97 2.41 16.49
CA GLY A 38 1.55 2.09 16.33
C GLY A 38 0.82 2.91 15.27
N GLU A 39 1.53 3.79 14.54
CA GLU A 39 0.95 4.55 13.42
C GLU A 39 0.84 3.72 12.13
N ALA A 40 1.60 2.62 12.00
CA ALA A 40 1.54 1.74 10.84
C ALA A 40 0.75 0.45 11.14
N LYS A 41 -0.05 0.01 10.17
CA LYS A 41 -0.85 -1.22 10.26
C LYS A 41 -0.43 -2.22 9.19
N ALA A 42 -0.07 -3.43 9.61
CA ALA A 42 0.30 -4.52 8.72
C ALA A 42 -0.88 -5.49 8.47
N GLU A 43 -1.13 -5.78 7.20
CA GLU A 43 -2.02 -6.86 6.75
C GLU A 43 -1.19 -7.98 6.10
N GLU A 44 -1.37 -9.22 6.55
CA GLU A 44 -0.72 -10.36 5.89
C GLU A 44 -1.34 -10.63 4.52
N ILE A 45 -0.52 -10.65 3.48
CA ILE A 45 -0.96 -10.88 2.09
C ILE A 45 -0.78 -12.34 1.69
N LEU A 46 0.40 -12.90 1.97
CA LEU A 46 0.70 -14.31 1.72
C LEU A 46 1.89 -14.80 2.54
N HIS A 47 1.94 -16.13 2.67
CA HIS A 47 3.10 -16.83 3.18
C HIS A 47 4.16 -17.00 2.09
N ILE A 48 5.41 -16.65 2.38
CA ILE A 48 6.53 -16.82 1.44
C ILE A 48 7.02 -18.27 1.51
N PRO A 49 7.00 -19.03 0.40
CA PRO A 49 7.49 -20.40 0.35
C PRO A 49 8.93 -20.56 0.88
N GLU A 50 9.20 -21.62 1.64
CA GLU A 50 10.52 -21.87 2.26
C GLU A 50 11.68 -22.00 1.25
N ASN A 51 11.38 -22.30 -0.01
CA ASN A 51 12.36 -22.39 -1.09
C ASN A 51 12.73 -21.02 -1.70
N ILE A 52 12.14 -19.93 -1.22
CA ILE A 52 12.45 -18.57 -1.62
C ILE A 52 13.20 -17.89 -0.47
N THR A 53 14.41 -17.42 -0.74
CA THR A 53 15.16 -16.62 0.21
C THR A 53 14.56 -15.22 0.27
N ALA A 54 14.04 -14.84 1.44
CA ALA A 54 13.51 -13.51 1.71
C ALA A 54 14.12 -12.98 3.01
N GLU A 55 14.65 -11.76 2.95
CA GLU A 55 15.20 -11.05 4.12
C GLU A 55 14.13 -10.13 4.69
N HIS A 56 14.21 -9.85 6.00
CA HIS A 56 13.30 -8.91 6.65
C HIS A 56 13.51 -7.48 6.12
N GLY A 57 12.42 -6.80 5.78
CA GLY A 57 12.43 -5.42 5.30
C GLY A 57 11.72 -5.23 3.95
N TRP A 58 12.11 -4.17 3.23
CA TRP A 58 11.53 -3.82 1.94
C TRP A 58 11.72 -4.90 0.89
N LEU A 59 10.67 -5.17 0.10
CA LEU A 59 10.77 -6.11 -1.00
C LEU A 59 11.51 -5.51 -2.19
N SER A 60 12.38 -6.32 -2.79
CA SER A 60 12.89 -6.07 -4.13
C SER A 60 11.89 -6.50 -5.19
N ASP A 61 11.95 -5.87 -6.37
CA ASP A 61 11.10 -6.21 -7.51
C ASP A 61 11.28 -7.65 -7.96
N GLU A 62 12.52 -8.17 -7.88
CA GLU A 62 12.83 -9.56 -8.21
C GLU A 62 12.09 -10.52 -7.29
N LEU A 63 12.08 -10.26 -5.98
CA LEU A 63 11.35 -11.06 -5.01
C LEU A 63 9.83 -10.93 -5.23
N LEU A 64 9.34 -9.72 -5.45
CA LEU A 64 7.93 -9.44 -5.69
C LEU A 64 7.39 -10.21 -6.92
N ILE A 65 8.12 -10.14 -8.04
CA ILE A 65 7.83 -10.92 -9.26
C ILE A 65 7.97 -12.42 -8.98
N GLY A 66 8.99 -12.85 -8.23
CA GLY A 66 9.21 -14.23 -7.83
C GLY A 66 8.06 -14.82 -7.00
N LEU A 67 7.35 -13.98 -6.24
CA LEU A 67 6.13 -14.33 -5.49
C LEU A 67 4.86 -14.34 -6.36
N GLY A 68 4.99 -14.09 -7.67
CA GLY A 68 3.89 -14.10 -8.63
C GLY A 68 3.18 -12.75 -8.77
N ALA A 69 3.79 -11.66 -8.33
CA ALA A 69 3.26 -10.33 -8.58
C ALA A 69 3.35 -9.95 -10.06
N LYS A 70 2.43 -9.07 -10.48
CA LYS A 70 2.52 -8.32 -11.73
C LYS A 70 2.62 -6.84 -11.42
N ILE A 71 3.68 -6.21 -11.87
CA ILE A 71 3.80 -4.75 -11.82
C ILE A 71 2.96 -4.20 -12.99
N LEU A 72 1.88 -3.50 -12.66
CA LEU A 72 0.95 -2.91 -13.63
C LEU A 72 1.34 -1.48 -13.99
N ASN A 73 1.94 -0.76 -13.04
CA ASN A 73 2.56 0.54 -13.24
C ASN A 73 3.84 0.57 -12.41
N ASP A 74 4.97 0.86 -13.04
CA ASP A 74 6.30 0.92 -12.41
C ASP A 74 6.78 2.35 -12.15
N ASP A 75 5.91 3.34 -12.44
CA ASP A 75 6.10 4.75 -12.12
C ASP A 75 5.26 5.14 -10.89
N GLN A 76 5.32 6.38 -10.42
CA GLN A 76 4.57 6.82 -9.24
C GLN A 76 3.09 7.15 -9.52
N PRO A 77 2.13 6.54 -8.78
CA PRO A 77 2.33 5.51 -7.75
C PRO A 77 2.50 4.12 -8.37
N ARG A 78 3.34 3.28 -7.74
CA ARG A 78 3.60 1.92 -8.25
C ARG A 78 2.38 1.06 -7.99
N ILE A 79 1.89 0.36 -9.02
CA ILE A 79 0.72 -0.50 -8.92
C ILE A 79 1.14 -1.95 -9.10
N VAL A 80 0.82 -2.77 -8.10
CA VAL A 80 1.19 -4.19 -8.04
C VAL A 80 -0.08 -5.03 -7.91
N GLU A 81 -0.23 -6.05 -8.76
CA GLU A 81 -1.24 -7.09 -8.61
C GLU A 81 -0.59 -8.36 -8.06
N ILE A 82 -0.99 -8.78 -6.85
CA ILE A 82 -0.50 -10.00 -6.21
C ILE A 82 -1.63 -10.64 -5.40
N ALA A 83 -1.66 -11.98 -5.31
CA ALA A 83 -2.72 -12.73 -4.64
C ALA A 83 -4.15 -12.34 -5.09
N GLY A 84 -4.32 -11.90 -6.34
CA GLY A 84 -5.62 -11.49 -6.89
C GLY A 84 -6.11 -10.10 -6.44
N ARG A 85 -5.29 -9.34 -5.70
CA ARG A 85 -5.58 -7.98 -5.23
C ARG A 85 -4.62 -6.98 -5.87
N ARG A 86 -5.04 -5.71 -5.94
CA ARG A 86 -4.21 -4.61 -6.43
C ARG A 86 -3.83 -3.69 -5.28
N PHE A 87 -2.56 -3.31 -5.27
CA PHE A 87 -1.94 -2.49 -4.25
C PHE A 87 -1.30 -1.28 -4.93
N CYS A 88 -1.47 -0.13 -4.30
CA CYS A 88 -0.91 1.14 -4.70
C CYS A 88 0.19 1.49 -3.70
N GLU A 89 1.44 1.33 -4.09
CA GLU A 89 2.55 1.76 -3.25
C GLU A 89 2.80 3.25 -3.38
N GLY A 90 3.18 3.87 -2.26
CA GLY A 90 3.74 5.22 -2.19
C GLY A 90 2.94 6.27 -2.98
N MET A 91 2.05 7.01 -2.32
CA MET A 91 1.32 8.08 -2.99
C MET A 91 1.98 9.44 -2.73
N LEU A 92 2.44 10.12 -3.78
CA LEU A 92 2.83 11.52 -3.68
C LEU A 92 1.67 12.35 -3.09
N ASP A 93 1.98 13.32 -2.22
CA ASP A 93 1.02 14.27 -1.64
C ASP A 93 0.04 14.83 -2.68
N ALA A 94 0.54 15.19 -3.87
CA ALA A 94 -0.28 15.74 -4.95
C ALA A 94 -1.32 14.75 -5.50
N THR A 95 -1.06 13.44 -5.40
CA THR A 95 -1.98 12.37 -5.76
C THR A 95 -2.96 12.09 -4.62
N ILE A 96 -2.49 12.10 -3.37
CA ILE A 96 -3.35 11.98 -2.18
C ILE A 96 -4.40 13.10 -2.15
N ILE A 97 -3.99 14.35 -2.38
CA ILE A 97 -4.89 15.51 -2.41
C ILE A 97 -5.97 15.35 -3.48
N LYS A 98 -5.62 14.77 -4.64
CA LYS A 98 -6.61 14.46 -5.70
C LYS A 98 -7.59 13.36 -5.28
N ILE A 99 -7.12 12.33 -4.58
CA ILE A 99 -7.98 11.26 -4.05
C ILE A 99 -8.95 11.82 -3.02
N TYR A 100 -8.48 12.70 -2.12
CA TYR A 100 -9.36 13.39 -1.17
C TYR A 100 -10.43 14.21 -1.87
N ASP A 101 -10.06 14.98 -2.91
CA ASP A 101 -11.06 15.72 -3.69
C ASP A 101 -12.06 14.81 -4.40
N ASP A 102 -11.63 13.68 -4.96
CA ASP A 102 -12.54 12.69 -5.56
C ASP A 102 -13.48 12.08 -4.51
N TYR A 103 -12.98 11.81 -3.30
CA TYR A 103 -13.77 11.29 -2.18
C TYR A 103 -14.80 12.29 -1.67
N PHE A 104 -14.41 13.54 -1.38
CA PHE A 104 -15.32 14.60 -0.95
C PHE A 104 -16.37 14.92 -2.02
N GLU A 105 -15.99 14.90 -3.29
CA GLU A 105 -16.95 15.09 -4.38
C GLU A 105 -17.98 13.95 -4.44
N ALA A 106 -17.55 12.69 -4.25
CA ALA A 106 -18.45 11.54 -4.22
C ALA A 106 -19.44 11.57 -3.04
N LEU A 107 -19.06 12.20 -1.92
CA LEU A 107 -19.94 12.48 -0.79
C LEU A 107 -20.85 13.71 -0.98
N GLY A 108 -20.70 14.44 -2.10
CA GLY A 108 -21.46 15.66 -2.38
C GLY A 108 -20.90 16.92 -1.72
N GLU A 109 -19.73 16.85 -1.10
CA GLU A 109 -19.04 17.97 -0.43
C GLU A 109 -18.19 18.81 -1.39
N GLY A 110 -18.06 18.36 -2.64
CA GLY A 110 -17.29 19.03 -3.69
C GLY A 110 -15.79 18.82 -3.59
N ARG A 111 -15.01 19.57 -4.37
CA ARG A 111 -13.54 19.43 -4.48
C ARG A 111 -12.84 20.53 -3.71
N LEU A 112 -12.52 20.26 -2.45
CA LEU A 112 -11.99 21.27 -1.51
C LEU A 112 -10.63 21.85 -1.96
N ASN A 113 -9.80 21.02 -2.58
CA ASN A 113 -8.46 21.38 -3.05
C ASN A 113 -8.43 21.75 -4.55
N LYS A 114 -9.58 21.70 -5.23
CA LYS A 114 -9.77 22.09 -6.65
C LYS A 114 -8.84 21.36 -7.64
N THR A 115 -8.45 20.14 -7.30
CA THR A 115 -7.60 19.32 -8.17
C THR A 115 -8.39 18.72 -9.33
N ASN A 116 -7.70 18.21 -10.36
CA ASN A 116 -8.34 17.43 -11.41
C ASN A 116 -8.66 16.00 -10.94
N LYS A 117 -9.72 15.40 -11.48
CA LYS A 117 -10.12 14.02 -11.17
C LYS A 117 -9.03 13.01 -11.49
N ILE A 118 -8.89 11.99 -10.63
CA ILE A 118 -8.10 10.80 -10.95
C ILE A 118 -9.00 9.82 -11.71
N TYR A 119 -8.54 9.41 -12.89
CA TYR A 119 -9.18 8.32 -13.63
C TYR A 119 -8.52 6.99 -13.26
N ASN A 120 -9.24 6.17 -12.51
CA ASN A 120 -9.01 4.72 -12.33
C ASN A 120 -7.59 4.27 -11.96
N ILE A 121 -6.94 4.93 -11.00
CA ILE A 121 -5.63 4.46 -10.53
C ILE A 121 -5.83 3.37 -9.45
N CYS A 122 -6.56 3.62 -8.35
CA CYS A 122 -6.64 2.64 -7.23
C CYS A 122 -7.98 2.61 -6.46
N GLN A 123 -9.13 2.77 -7.12
CA GLN A 123 -10.46 2.82 -6.45
C GLN A 123 -10.88 1.52 -5.71
N ASN A 124 -10.13 0.42 -5.84
CA ASN A 124 -10.47 -0.88 -5.23
C ASN A 124 -9.89 -1.11 -3.82
N GLN A 125 -9.04 -0.23 -3.27
CA GLN A 125 -8.50 -0.42 -1.92
C GLN A 125 -9.51 -0.07 -0.81
N LYS A 126 -10.49 0.83 -1.04
CA LYS A 126 -11.50 1.20 -0.02
C LYS A 126 -12.76 0.35 0.01
N THR A 127 -13.10 -0.36 -1.07
CA THR A 127 -14.30 -1.22 -1.11
C THR A 127 -14.25 -2.44 -0.19
N GLN A 128 -13.12 -2.71 0.46
CA GLN A 128 -13.00 -3.80 1.43
C GLN A 128 -13.18 -3.37 2.90
N TYR A 129 -13.15 -2.06 3.21
CA TYR A 129 -13.20 -1.55 4.60
C TYR A 129 -14.49 -0.80 4.97
N CYS A 130 -15.43 -0.62 4.04
CA CYS A 130 -16.80 -0.18 4.34
C CYS A 130 -17.77 -1.37 4.32
N ASN A 131 -17.61 -2.31 5.25
CA ASN A 131 -18.66 -3.24 5.67
C ASN A 131 -18.45 -3.62 7.14
N ASN A 132 -18.88 -2.72 8.03
CA ASN A 132 -19.85 -2.95 9.11
C ASN A 132 -19.98 -1.69 9.96
#